data_AF-A0A6C0C0Q4-F1
#
_entry.id   AF-A0A6C0C0Q4-F1
#
_cell.length_a   1.000
_cell.length_b   1.000
_cell.length_c   1.000
_cell.angle_alpha   90.00
_cell.angle_beta   90.00
_cell.angle_gamma   90.00
#
_symmetry.space_group_name_H-M   'P 1'
#
loop_
_entity.id
_entity.type
_entity.pdbx_description
1 polymer ?
#
loop_
_entity_poly.entity_id
_entity_poly.type
_entity_poly.pdbx_seq_one_letter_code
_entity_poly.pdbx_strand_id
1 'polypeptide(L)'
;MIETILSFITLFDAKPLALLFILQPLIEYFGHRVVHIYRYHYHMAHHRTWSGGSYSLYGGDTYVLLFIIGALYTRHYKTGLVLLKYEVTHTMAHICPSYYMYRHHQLHHTHPGNNFAFSVMWPDRLFGTFIE
;
A
#
# COMPACT_ATOMS: atom_id res chain seq x y z
N MET A 1 7.31 22.61 -0.03
CA MET A 1 7.59 21.24 0.47
C MET A 1 6.93 21.00 1.83
N ILE A 2 7.17 21.82 2.86
CA ILE A 2 6.49 21.71 4.16
C ILE A 2 4.99 21.95 4.04
N GLU A 3 4.55 22.96 3.28
CA GLU A 3 3.11 23.21 3.08
C GLU A 3 2.40 22.09 2.32
N THR A 4 3.09 21.41 1.40
CA THR A 4 2.56 20.23 0.70
C THR A 4 2.34 19.06 1.66
N ILE A 5 3.28 18.85 2.59
CA ILE A 5 3.17 17.84 3.65
C ILE A 5 2.03 18.20 4.62
N LEU A 6 1.91 19.48 5.01
CA LEU A 6 0.83 19.97 5.88
C LEU A 6 -0.55 19.87 5.22
N SER A 7 -0.66 20.16 3.92
CA SER A 7 -1.90 19.98 3.16
C SER A 7 -2.28 18.50 3.00
N PHE A 8 -1.28 17.60 2.95
CA PHE A 8 -1.50 16.17 3.03
C PHE A 8 -2.07 15.78 4.40
N ILE A 9 -1.55 16.36 5.49
CA ILE A 9 -2.03 16.15 6.87
C ILE A 9 -3.47 16.65 7.07
N THR A 10 -3.87 17.78 6.48
CA THR A 10 -5.26 18.29 6.57
C THR A 10 -6.28 17.44 5.82
N LEU A 11 -5.85 16.65 4.83
CA LEU A 11 -6.72 15.69 4.14
C LEU A 11 -7.26 14.59 5.10
N PHE A 12 -6.59 14.39 6.24
CA PHE A 12 -6.95 13.40 7.27
C PHE A 12 -7.94 13.92 8.34
N ASP A 13 -8.54 15.10 8.13
CA ASP A 13 -9.70 15.58 8.92
C ASP A 13 -11.06 15.08 8.41
N ALA A 14 -11.06 14.22 7.38
CA ALA A 14 -12.22 13.40 7.05
C ALA A 14 -12.67 12.53 8.24
N LYS A 15 -13.98 12.21 8.30
CA LYS A 15 -14.51 11.25 9.28
C LYS A 15 -13.69 9.95 9.22
N PRO A 16 -13.34 9.31 10.35
CA PRO A 16 -12.48 8.13 10.39
C PRO A 16 -12.88 7.02 9.41
N LEU A 17 -14.18 6.83 9.17
CA LEU A 17 -14.71 5.87 8.20
C LEU A 17 -14.35 6.22 6.75
N ALA A 18 -14.54 7.48 6.33
CA ALA A 18 -14.20 7.91 4.98
C ALA A 18 -12.68 7.82 4.74
N LEU A 19 -11.90 8.14 5.78
CA LEU A 19 -10.45 7.99 5.74
C LEU A 19 -10.04 6.53 5.51
N LEU A 20 -10.57 5.59 6.29
CA LEU A 20 -10.13 4.19 6.29
C LEU A 20 -10.65 3.36 5.12
N PHE A 21 -11.83 3.69 4.58
CA PHE A 21 -12.51 2.85 3.59
C PHE A 21 -12.60 3.48 2.19
N ILE A 22 -12.36 4.78 2.06
CA ILE A 22 -12.41 5.49 0.77
C ILE A 22 -11.05 6.09 0.43
N LEU A 23 -10.56 7.00 1.27
CA LEU A 23 -9.32 7.73 0.99
C LEU A 23 -8.09 6.83 1.04
N GLN A 24 -7.97 5.98 2.07
CA GLN A 24 -6.82 5.09 2.20
C GLN A 24 -6.68 4.14 1.00
N PRO A 25 -7.73 3.43 0.53
CA PRO A 25 -7.62 2.61 -0.68
C PRO A 25 -7.22 3.38 -1.95
N LEU A 26 -7.67 4.62 -2.11
CA LEU A 26 -7.25 5.47 -3.24
C LEU A 26 -5.78 5.88 -3.12
N ILE A 27 -5.35 6.32 -1.94
CA ILE A 27 -3.95 6.70 -1.69
C ILE A 27 -3.03 5.50 -1.91
N GLU A 28 -3.44 4.33 -1.44
CA GLU A 28 -2.76 3.06 -1.68
C GLU A 28 -2.63 2.75 -3.17
N TYR A 29 -3.74 2.76 -3.90
CA TYR A 29 -3.78 2.51 -5.34
C TYR A 29 -2.84 3.43 -6.11
N PHE A 30 -2.96 4.75 -5.91
CA PHE A 30 -2.15 5.73 -6.63
C PHE A 30 -0.69 5.68 -6.17
N GLY A 31 -0.44 5.53 -4.86
CA GLY A 31 0.90 5.41 -4.32
C GLY A 31 1.63 4.21 -4.91
N HIS A 32 0.97 3.06 -4.98
CA HIS A 32 1.55 1.84 -5.55
C HIS A 32 1.80 2.01 -7.05
N ARG A 33 0.84 2.55 -7.81
CA ARG A 33 1.01 2.83 -9.23
C ARG A 33 2.15 3.82 -9.51
N VAL A 34 2.30 4.86 -8.70
CA VAL A 34 3.43 5.81 -8.77
C VAL A 34 4.75 5.11 -8.48
N VAL A 35 4.80 4.21 -7.51
CA VAL A 35 6.01 3.43 -7.22
C VAL A 35 6.41 2.55 -8.42
N HIS A 36 5.45 1.93 -9.11
CA HIS A 36 5.70 1.22 -10.36
C HIS A 36 6.30 2.11 -11.46
N ILE A 37 5.81 3.34 -11.60
CA ILE A 37 6.27 4.26 -12.64
C ILE A 37 7.66 4.84 -12.31
N TYR A 38 7.86 5.32 -11.07
CA TYR A 38 9.01 6.16 -10.73
C TYR A 38 10.10 5.44 -9.91
N ARG A 39 9.76 4.34 -9.23
CA ARG A 39 10.70 3.54 -8.43
C ARG A 39 10.73 2.10 -8.90
N TYR A 40 10.58 1.91 -10.21
CA TYR A 40 10.50 0.62 -10.86
C TYR A 40 11.61 -0.34 -10.43
N HIS A 41 12.88 0.10 -10.33
CA HIS A 41 13.97 -0.79 -9.93
C HIS A 41 13.82 -1.38 -8.51
N TYR A 42 13.48 -0.54 -7.52
CA TYR A 42 13.29 -0.98 -6.14
C TYR A 42 12.02 -1.81 -5.98
N HIS A 43 10.97 -1.49 -6.73
CA HIS A 43 9.74 -2.24 -6.64
C HIS A 43 9.80 -3.56 -7.44
N MET A 44 10.51 -3.60 -8.57
CA MET A 44 10.73 -4.86 -9.30
C MET A 44 11.64 -5.82 -8.54
N ALA A 45 12.56 -5.32 -7.71
CA ALA A 45 13.29 -6.19 -6.79
C ALA A 45 12.34 -6.87 -5.80
N HIS A 46 11.30 -6.17 -5.33
CA HIS A 46 10.22 -6.77 -4.52
C HIS A 46 9.50 -7.86 -5.31
N HIS A 47 9.00 -7.55 -6.51
CA HIS A 47 8.34 -8.53 -7.39
C HIS A 47 9.18 -9.79 -7.61
N ARG A 48 10.49 -9.63 -7.85
CA ARG A 48 11.42 -10.76 -8.04
C ARG A 48 11.57 -11.61 -6.79
N THR A 49 11.76 -11.01 -5.62
CA THR A 49 11.89 -11.74 -4.35
C THR A 49 10.63 -12.56 -4.05
N TRP A 50 9.45 -11.99 -4.27
CA TRP A 50 8.17 -12.66 -3.98
C TRP A 50 7.77 -13.72 -4.99
N SER A 51 8.09 -13.53 -6.28
CA SER A 51 7.92 -14.58 -7.29
C SER A 51 8.75 -15.84 -7.02
N GLY A 52 9.80 -15.74 -6.19
CA GLY A 52 10.66 -16.85 -5.79
C GLY A 52 10.20 -17.61 -4.53
N GLY A 53 9.04 -17.29 -3.95
CA GLY A 53 8.47 -18.02 -2.82
C GLY A 53 9.22 -17.88 -1.48
N SER A 54 10.18 -16.95 -1.39
CA SER A 54 10.93 -16.70 -0.17
C SER A 54 10.45 -15.41 0.49
N TYR A 55 9.87 -15.55 1.69
CA TYR A 55 9.61 -14.44 2.60
C TYR A 55 10.95 -13.94 3.14
N SER A 56 11.65 -13.13 2.36
CA SER A 56 12.64 -12.22 2.91
C SER A 56 11.88 -10.98 3.35
N LEU A 57 11.92 -10.61 4.63
CA LEU A 57 11.52 -9.29 5.12
C LEU A 57 12.14 -8.26 4.17
N TYR A 58 11.32 -7.73 3.26
CA TYR A 58 11.82 -6.98 2.13
C TYR A 58 12.23 -5.60 2.64
N GLY A 59 13.42 -5.11 2.26
CA GLY A 59 13.94 -3.83 2.75
C GLY A 59 13.03 -2.62 2.46
N GLY A 60 12.08 -2.73 1.53
CA GLY A 60 11.04 -1.73 1.28
C GLY A 60 10.09 -1.52 2.47
N ASP A 61 9.76 -2.59 3.20
CA ASP A 61 8.84 -2.59 4.34
C ASP A 61 9.49 -1.91 5.57
N THR A 62 10.82 -1.96 5.65
CA THR A 62 11.60 -1.27 6.70
C THR A 62 11.39 0.24 6.66
N TYR A 63 11.28 0.85 5.47
CA TYR A 63 11.02 2.29 5.36
C TYR A 63 9.61 2.66 5.84
N VAL A 64 8.60 1.84 5.53
CA VAL A 64 7.23 2.06 6.00
C VAL A 64 7.17 2.01 7.52
N LEU A 65 7.88 1.06 8.15
CA LEU A 65 7.98 0.97 9.60
C LEU A 65 8.61 2.22 10.24
N LEU A 66 9.66 2.79 9.64
CA LEU A 66 10.26 4.04 10.12
C LEU A 66 9.27 5.22 10.01
N PHE A 67 8.48 5.29 8.93
CA PHE A 67 7.43 6.30 8.79
C PHE A 67 6.31 6.13 9.82
N ILE A 68 5.93 4.89 10.16
CA ILE A 68 4.96 4.59 11.23
C ILE A 68 5.50 5.10 12.57
N ILE A 69 6.73 4.73 12.93
CA ILE A 69 7.36 5.15 14.20
C ILE A 69 7.46 6.68 14.26
N GLY A 70 7.90 7.33 13.18
CA GLY A 70 7.99 8.79 13.10
C GLY A 70 6.62 9.48 13.25
N ALA A 71 5.57 8.94 12.62
CA ALA A 71 4.21 9.46 12.76
C ALA A 71 3.68 9.34 14.20
N LEU A 72 3.95 8.21 14.87
CA LEU A 72 3.57 8.02 16.27
C LEU A 72 4.35 8.95 17.21
N TYR A 73 5.65 9.11 16.99
CA TYR A 73 6.52 10.00 17.77
C TYR A 73 6.08 11.47 17.69
N THR A 74 5.70 11.92 16.49
CA THR A 74 5.23 13.29 16.22
C THR A 74 3.73 13.49 16.50
N ARG A 75 3.07 12.51 17.15
CA ARG A 75 1.64 12.52 17.52
C ARG A 75 0.65 12.59 16.34
N HIS A 76 1.08 12.21 15.14
CA HIS A 76 0.21 12.01 13.97
C HIS A 76 -0.42 10.60 13.97
N TYR A 77 -1.20 10.29 15.02
CA TYR A 77 -1.72 8.93 15.25
C TYR A 77 -2.61 8.40 14.12
N LYS A 78 -3.45 9.25 13.51
CA LYS A 78 -4.29 8.85 12.37
C LYS A 78 -3.44 8.34 11.21
N THR A 79 -2.37 9.07 10.87
CA THR A 79 -1.42 8.69 9.82
C THR A 79 -0.70 7.39 10.16
N GLY A 80 -0.22 7.26 11.40
CA GLY A 80 0.42 6.04 11.87
C GLY A 80 -0.51 4.82 11.77
N LEU A 81 -1.78 4.95 12.14
CA LEU A 81 -2.78 3.88 12.02
C LEU A 81 -3.07 3.51 10.56
N VAL A 82 -3.15 4.49 9.66
CA VAL A 82 -3.34 4.25 8.22
C VAL A 82 -2.15 3.49 7.63
N LEU A 83 -0.93 3.90 7.96
CA LEU A 83 0.30 3.23 7.52
C LEU A 83 0.44 1.83 8.11
N LEU A 84 0.06 1.65 9.38
CA LEU A 84 0.06 0.32 10.01
C LEU A 84 -0.98 -0.60 9.36
N LYS A 85 -2.19 -0.11 9.08
CA LYS A 85 -3.20 -0.87 8.33
C LYS A 85 -2.66 -1.28 6.96
N TYR A 86 -2.09 -0.33 6.22
CA TYR A 86 -1.43 -0.58 4.93
C TYR A 86 -0.46 -1.76 5.05
N GLU A 87 0.45 -1.70 6.03
CA GLU A 87 1.53 -2.69 6.18
C GLU A 87 1.00 -4.08 6.51
N VAL A 88 0.04 -4.15 7.43
CA VAL A 88 -0.62 -5.42 7.81
C VAL A 88 -1.35 -6.02 6.61
N THR A 89 -2.16 -5.22 5.89
CA THR A 89 -2.94 -5.73 4.75
C THR A 89 -2.05 -6.20 3.60
N HIS A 90 -0.99 -5.44 3.29
CA HIS A 90 -0.01 -5.82 2.27
C HIS A 90 0.74 -7.11 2.65
N THR A 91 1.20 -7.22 3.89
CA THR A 91 1.86 -8.42 4.40
C THR A 91 0.93 -9.63 4.34
N MET A 92 -0.32 -9.49 4.79
CA MET A 92 -1.31 -10.58 4.72
C MET A 92 -1.61 -11.00 3.27
N ALA A 93 -1.71 -10.06 2.33
CA ALA A 93 -1.88 -10.34 0.91
C ALA A 93 -0.73 -11.14 0.31
N HIS A 94 0.44 -11.08 0.93
CA HIS A 94 1.61 -11.85 0.54
C HIS A 94 1.70 -13.23 1.17
N ILE A 95 1.41 -13.37 2.48
CA ILE A 95 1.75 -14.59 3.24
C ILE A 95 0.57 -15.46 3.65
N CYS A 96 -0.66 -14.97 3.52
CA CYS A 96 -1.84 -15.63 4.04
C CYS A 96 -2.77 -16.05 2.88
N PRO A 97 -2.68 -17.30 2.37
CA PRO A 97 -3.52 -17.77 1.26
C PRO A 97 -5.03 -17.68 1.51
N SER A 98 -5.47 -17.70 2.77
CA SER A 98 -6.87 -17.53 3.16
C SER A 98 -7.31 -16.06 3.21
N TYR A 99 -6.38 -15.11 3.13
CA TYR A 99 -6.72 -13.69 3.07
C TYR A 99 -7.31 -13.36 1.69
N TYR A 100 -8.44 -12.65 1.68
CA TYR A 100 -9.22 -12.46 0.46
C TYR A 100 -8.50 -11.68 -0.65
N MET A 101 -7.49 -10.87 -0.31
CA MET A 101 -6.66 -10.15 -1.29
C MET A 101 -5.44 -10.94 -1.76
N TYR A 102 -5.20 -12.16 -1.25
CA TYR A 102 -4.03 -12.96 -1.58
C TYR A 102 -3.92 -13.20 -3.08
N ARG A 103 -4.94 -13.79 -3.71
CA ARG A 103 -4.93 -14.06 -5.16
C ARG A 103 -4.82 -12.77 -5.98
N HIS A 104 -5.52 -11.72 -5.58
CA HIS A 104 -5.47 -10.41 -6.24
C HIS A 104 -4.05 -9.85 -6.30
N HIS A 105 -3.32 -9.93 -5.19
CA HIS A 105 -1.94 -9.47 -5.10
C HIS A 105 -0.95 -10.40 -5.80
N GLN A 106 -1.18 -11.72 -5.80
CA GLN A 106 -0.36 -12.65 -6.60
C GLN A 106 -0.49 -12.37 -8.12
N LEU A 107 -1.70 -12.02 -8.58
CA LEU A 107 -1.91 -11.59 -9.96
C LEU A 107 -1.18 -10.27 -10.27
N HIS A 108 -1.08 -9.37 -9.30
CA HIS A 108 -0.24 -8.18 -9.42
C HIS A 108 1.25 -8.51 -9.61
N HIS A 109 1.79 -9.45 -8.82
CA HIS A 109 3.21 -9.86 -8.96
C HIS A 109 3.52 -10.51 -10.32
N THR A 110 2.53 -11.17 -10.90
CA THR A 110 2.67 -11.77 -12.24
C THR A 110 2.38 -10.77 -13.37
N HIS A 111 1.52 -9.78 -13.13
CA HIS A 111 1.14 -8.74 -14.07
C HIS A 111 1.28 -7.35 -13.41
N PRO A 112 2.51 -6.81 -13.29
CA PRO A 112 2.80 -5.58 -12.53
C PRO A 112 2.03 -4.33 -12.97
N GLY A 113 1.42 -4.35 -14.16
CA GLY A 113 0.58 -3.28 -14.68
C GLY A 113 -0.86 -3.26 -14.17
N ASN A 114 -1.28 -4.27 -13.41
CA ASN A 114 -2.67 -4.51 -12.99
C ASN A 114 -2.74 -4.75 -11.48
N ASN A 115 -3.94 -4.67 -10.86
CA ASN A 115 -4.19 -5.01 -9.45
C ASN A 115 -3.32 -4.23 -8.43
N PHE A 116 -3.28 -2.90 -8.55
CA PHE A 116 -2.45 -2.05 -7.68
C PHE A 116 -2.97 -1.91 -6.25
N ALA A 117 -4.28 -2.06 -6.00
CA ALA A 117 -4.80 -2.01 -4.65
C ALA A 117 -4.64 -3.38 -3.97
N PHE A 118 -4.34 -3.41 -2.68
CA PHE A 118 -4.15 -4.65 -1.91
C PHE A 118 -4.92 -4.66 -0.59
N SER A 119 -5.62 -3.57 -0.25
CA SER A 119 -6.56 -3.51 0.88
C SER A 119 -8.00 -3.73 0.47
N VAL A 120 -8.41 -3.38 -0.76
CA VAL A 120 -9.73 -3.62 -1.39
C VAL A 120 -9.61 -3.54 -2.92
N MET A 121 -10.45 -4.25 -3.67
CA MET A 121 -10.33 -4.34 -5.15
C MET A 121 -11.01 -3.20 -5.93
N TRP A 122 -11.91 -2.43 -5.29
CA TRP A 122 -12.73 -1.47 -6.02
C TRP A 122 -11.93 -0.35 -6.73
N PRO A 123 -10.78 0.14 -6.23
CA PRO A 123 -10.01 1.13 -6.98
C PRO A 123 -9.51 0.57 -8.32
N ASP A 124 -9.04 -0.68 -8.34
CA ASP A 124 -8.63 -1.35 -9.58
C ASP A 124 -9.79 -1.49 -10.57
N ARG A 125 -10.99 -1.81 -10.07
CA ARG A 125 -12.20 -1.87 -10.91
C ARG A 125 -12.58 -0.49 -11.44
N LEU A 126 -12.49 0.55 -10.61
CA LEU A 126 -12.82 1.92 -10.97
C LEU A 126 -11.89 2.46 -12.07
N PHE A 127 -10.60 2.14 -11.99
CA PHE A 127 -9.58 2.65 -12.91
C PHE A 127 -9.20 1.67 -14.04
N GLY A 128 -9.91 0.55 -14.17
CA GLY A 128 -9.72 -0.41 -15.27
C GLY A 128 -8.41 -1.18 -15.22
N THR A 129 -7.84 -1.40 -14.03
CA THR A 129 -6.60 -2.17 -13.82
C THR A 129 -6.85 -3.52 -13.16
N PHE A 130 -8.11 -3.92 -12.99
CA PHE A 130 -8.50 -5.18 -12.36
C PHE A 130 -8.39 -6.39 -13.30
N ILE A 131 -7.81 -7.50 -12.82
CA ILE A 131 -7.76 -8.82 -13.48
C ILE A 131 -8.05 -9.98 -12.51
N GLU A 132 -8.53 -11.11 -13.04
CA GLU A 132 -8.96 -12.33 -12.29
C GLU A 132 -8.16 -13.59 -12.62
#